data_AF-A0A7V3PB55-F1
#
_entry.id   AF-A0A7V3PB55-F1
#
_cell.length_a   1.000
_cell.length_b   1.000
_cell.length_c   1.000
_cell.angle_alpha   90.00
_cell.angle_beta   90.00
_cell.angle_gamma   90.00
#
_symmetry.space_group_name_H-M   'P 1'
#
loop_
_entity.id
_entity.type
_entity.pdbx_description
1 polymer ?
#
loop_
_entity_poly.entity_id
_entity_poly.type
_entity_poly.pdbx_seq_one_letter_code
_entity_poly.pdbx_strand_id
1 'polypeptide(L)'
;MQNEAIKKDISTEIEAKEKEKADIAKIENLNFLGTQDRMNLILTYWGEKPVSEIEIYYDEANPLLEPEEILRAKNNLETALDALGLKFKATQQEQIDEDGFEQKKFQFFVGKNEDNLKELEMAFLEQNNEKIGKLLGYPETAVKAFAQGIQQKNLFEMVLDEKEWWQNLSKTEKESLLQEGVLNFASFKFSKEHWKEELNIIRKWQMQIKEKAPQLYATIMQEKPLLAMTKKERRKWEKKQAEKQLQDIEEEMKKITSLLGKPLEKKIKKAVILLNAFSIRTSASCEGHLQKKQNLAQKQNTIAPYIVVRSKIAQAKNWEENEQLKERIKKQNAFFYAKTRRLLKLFYQDKKTPVKQKLLLKTIDSYGAFRLEGKIKNSSAQKQKEQLQRCQKEMGRLAAFLKKKYPAYLFYHSLED
;
A
#
# COMPACT_ATOMS: atom_id res chain seq x y z
N MET A 1 -0.82 -58.98 14.59
CA MET A 1 -0.96 -58.46 13.22
C MET A 1 -2.09 -57.43 13.07
N GLN A 2 -3.38 -57.72 13.32
CA GLN A 2 -4.47 -56.72 13.19
C GLN A 2 -4.29 -55.48 14.10
N ASN A 3 -3.85 -55.65 15.35
CA ASN A 3 -3.61 -54.53 16.27
C ASN A 3 -2.38 -53.65 15.93
N GLU A 4 -1.41 -54.17 15.16
CA GLU A 4 -0.24 -53.38 14.73
C GLU A 4 -0.54 -52.58 13.47
N ALA A 5 -1.33 -53.14 12.56
CA ALA A 5 -1.83 -52.43 11.39
C ALA A 5 -2.73 -51.24 11.78
N ILE A 6 -3.67 -51.44 12.72
CA ILE A 6 -4.55 -50.38 13.23
C ILE A 6 -3.75 -49.28 13.95
N LYS A 7 -2.73 -49.64 14.75
CA LYS A 7 -1.85 -48.65 15.40
C LYS A 7 -1.02 -47.85 14.40
N LYS A 8 -0.54 -48.50 13.33
CA LYS A 8 0.25 -47.83 12.28
C LYS A 8 -0.61 -46.87 11.45
N ASP A 9 -1.86 -47.24 11.17
CA ASP A 9 -2.83 -46.36 10.49
C ASP A 9 -3.14 -45.11 11.31
N ILE A 10 -3.42 -45.28 12.60
CA ILE A 10 -3.73 -44.15 13.51
C ILE A 10 -2.52 -43.21 13.66
N SER A 11 -1.30 -43.75 13.76
CA SER A 11 -0.07 -42.92 13.82
C SER A 11 0.10 -42.08 12.56
N THR A 12 -0.13 -42.69 11.39
CA THR A 12 0.04 -42.02 10.09
C THR A 12 -1.00 -40.90 9.90
N GLU A 13 -2.24 -41.10 10.36
CA GLU A 13 -3.29 -40.08 10.29
C GLU A 13 -3.04 -38.90 11.24
N ILE A 14 -2.50 -39.17 12.44
CA ILE A 14 -2.12 -38.12 13.40
C ILE A 14 -0.96 -37.29 12.84
N GLU A 15 0.09 -37.95 12.32
CA GLU A 15 1.25 -37.29 11.71
C GLU A 15 0.83 -36.41 10.51
N ALA A 16 -0.09 -36.89 9.67
CA ALA A 16 -0.63 -36.11 8.56
C ALA A 16 -1.39 -34.85 9.03
N LYS A 17 -2.22 -34.98 10.07
CA LYS A 17 -2.97 -33.86 10.67
C LYS A 17 -2.04 -32.85 11.36
N GLU A 18 -0.98 -33.30 12.01
CA GLU A 18 0.03 -32.42 12.62
C GLU A 18 0.83 -31.68 11.55
N LYS A 19 1.25 -32.37 10.49
CA LYS A 19 1.91 -31.74 9.35
C LYS A 19 1.01 -30.69 8.69
N GLU A 20 -0.26 -31.02 8.45
CA GLU A 20 -1.23 -30.06 7.89
C GLU A 20 -1.35 -28.81 8.76
N LYS A 21 -1.50 -28.95 10.09
CA LYS A 21 -1.53 -27.81 11.00
C LYS A 21 -0.26 -26.97 10.92
N ALA A 22 0.91 -27.60 10.87
CA ALA A 22 2.19 -26.89 10.75
C ALA A 22 2.30 -26.13 9.42
N ASP A 23 1.85 -26.73 8.32
CA ASP A 23 1.87 -26.12 6.99
C ASP A 23 0.89 -24.94 6.90
N ILE A 24 -0.31 -25.04 7.48
CA ILE A 24 -1.23 -23.90 7.58
C ILE A 24 -0.65 -22.78 8.42
N ALA A 25 -0.02 -23.10 9.56
CA ALA A 25 0.64 -22.09 10.39
C ALA A 25 1.78 -21.37 9.63
N LYS A 26 2.51 -22.06 8.73
CA LYS A 26 3.51 -21.41 7.86
C LYS A 26 2.85 -20.38 6.95
N ILE A 27 1.72 -20.71 6.32
CA ILE A 27 0.98 -19.79 5.44
C ILE A 27 0.42 -18.61 6.23
N GLU A 28 -0.19 -18.86 7.40
CA GLU A 28 -0.74 -17.80 8.26
C GLU A 28 0.32 -16.79 8.69
N ASN A 29 1.57 -17.24 8.89
CA ASN A 29 2.71 -16.40 9.28
C ASN A 29 3.33 -15.58 8.13
N LEU A 30 2.86 -15.72 6.88
CA LEU A 30 3.25 -14.86 5.75
C LEU A 30 2.57 -13.49 5.88
N ASN A 31 2.92 -12.73 6.90
CA ASN A 31 2.26 -11.46 7.27
C ASN A 31 2.46 -10.33 6.25
N PHE A 32 3.37 -10.50 5.28
CA PHE A 32 3.50 -9.58 4.15
C PHE A 32 2.40 -9.78 3.09
N LEU A 33 1.66 -10.89 3.16
CA LEU A 33 0.51 -11.18 2.31
C LEU A 33 -0.80 -10.72 2.95
N GLY A 34 -1.75 -10.31 2.11
CA GLY A 34 -3.11 -10.00 2.53
C GLY A 34 -3.82 -11.22 3.11
N THR A 35 -4.97 -10.99 3.77
CA THR A 35 -5.84 -12.08 4.23
C THR A 35 -6.38 -12.92 3.06
N GLN A 36 -6.69 -12.27 1.93
CA GLN A 36 -7.14 -12.96 0.70
C GLN A 36 -6.06 -13.87 0.10
N ASP A 37 -4.82 -13.39 -0.03
CA ASP A 37 -3.74 -14.20 -0.61
C ASP A 37 -3.41 -15.42 0.26
N ARG A 38 -3.40 -15.25 1.58
CA ARG A 38 -3.22 -16.36 2.53
C ARG A 38 -4.37 -17.36 2.43
N MET A 39 -5.61 -16.89 2.30
CA MET A 39 -6.77 -17.75 2.08
C MET A 39 -6.65 -18.53 0.77
N ASN A 40 -6.32 -17.86 -0.33
CA ASN A 40 -6.15 -18.47 -1.64
C ASN A 40 -5.05 -19.54 -1.63
N LEU A 41 -3.90 -19.25 -1.01
CA LEU A 41 -2.83 -20.24 -0.79
C LEU A 41 -3.31 -21.48 -0.06
N ILE A 42 -4.07 -21.29 1.02
CA ILE A 42 -4.62 -22.39 1.82
C ILE A 42 -5.59 -23.24 0.98
N LEU A 43 -6.48 -22.60 0.22
CA LEU A 43 -7.42 -23.30 -0.68
C LEU A 43 -6.67 -24.06 -1.78
N THR A 44 -5.58 -23.50 -2.33
CA THR A 44 -4.72 -24.21 -3.30
C THR A 44 -3.97 -25.36 -2.65
N TYR A 45 -3.45 -25.19 -1.44
CA TYR A 45 -2.78 -26.24 -0.69
C TYR A 45 -3.70 -27.45 -0.47
N TRP A 46 -5.00 -27.24 -0.22
CA TRP A 46 -5.97 -28.33 -0.13
C TRP A 46 -6.48 -28.85 -1.47
N GLY A 47 -6.24 -28.14 -2.56
CA GLY A 47 -6.71 -28.53 -3.91
C GLY A 47 -8.14 -28.10 -4.19
N GLU A 48 -8.69 -27.18 -3.41
CA GLU A 48 -9.98 -26.54 -3.67
C GLU A 48 -9.88 -25.50 -4.79
N LYS A 49 -8.73 -24.84 -4.92
CA LYS A 49 -8.38 -24.02 -6.07
C LYS A 49 -7.26 -24.71 -6.87
N PRO A 50 -7.41 -24.90 -8.20
CA PRO A 50 -6.35 -25.51 -9.01
C PRO A 50 -5.06 -24.69 -9.00
N VAL A 51 -5.20 -23.36 -9.09
CA VAL A 51 -4.12 -22.38 -9.01
C VAL A 51 -4.56 -21.16 -8.19
N SER A 52 -3.63 -20.52 -7.50
CA SER A 52 -3.78 -19.18 -6.93
C SER A 52 -2.78 -18.21 -7.54
N GLU A 53 -3.21 -16.97 -7.72
CA GLU A 53 -2.38 -15.85 -8.13
C GLU A 53 -2.04 -15.01 -6.89
N ILE A 54 -0.77 -14.68 -6.73
CA ILE A 54 -0.26 -13.85 -5.64
C ILE A 54 0.67 -12.81 -6.23
N GLU A 55 0.51 -11.57 -5.80
CA GLU A 55 1.24 -10.45 -6.36
C GLU A 55 1.95 -9.67 -5.26
N ILE A 56 3.25 -9.45 -5.45
CA ILE A 56 4.05 -8.59 -4.59
C ILE A 56 4.46 -7.38 -5.40
N TYR A 57 4.06 -6.20 -4.92
CA TYR A 57 4.25 -4.93 -5.62
C TYR A 57 5.26 -4.03 -4.90
N TYR A 58 6.16 -3.45 -5.67
CA TYR A 58 7.02 -2.34 -5.28
C TYR A 58 6.62 -1.09 -6.06
N ASP A 59 6.49 0.02 -5.34
CA ASP A 59 6.32 1.36 -5.91
C ASP A 59 7.28 2.30 -5.18
N GLU A 60 8.28 2.83 -5.90
CA GLU A 60 9.28 3.76 -5.38
C GLU A 60 8.64 5.04 -4.79
N ALA A 61 7.45 5.43 -5.26
CA ALA A 61 6.71 6.57 -4.73
C ALA A 61 6.12 6.29 -3.34
N ASN A 62 5.95 5.03 -2.93
CA ASN A 62 5.41 4.67 -1.63
C ASN A 62 6.47 4.85 -0.52
N PRO A 63 6.21 5.71 0.49
CA PRO A 63 7.20 6.01 1.52
C PRO A 63 7.56 4.84 2.44
N LEU A 64 6.72 3.80 2.49
CA LEU A 64 6.86 2.65 3.39
C LEU A 64 7.47 1.42 2.72
N LEU A 65 7.72 1.45 1.41
CA LEU A 65 8.27 0.31 0.69
C LEU A 65 9.73 0.57 0.36
N GLU A 66 10.61 -0.27 0.91
CA GLU A 66 12.02 -0.32 0.52
C GLU A 66 12.26 -1.53 -0.40
N PRO A 67 13.11 -1.41 -1.45
CA PRO A 67 13.36 -2.49 -2.41
C PRO A 67 13.79 -3.80 -1.76
N GLU A 68 14.60 -3.73 -0.70
CA GLU A 68 15.14 -4.89 -0.01
C GLU A 68 14.05 -5.68 0.74
N GLU A 69 13.01 -5.01 1.24
CA GLU A 69 11.89 -5.65 1.91
C GLU A 69 11.02 -6.41 0.92
N ILE A 70 10.84 -5.87 -0.28
CA ILE A 70 10.11 -6.55 -1.36
C ILE A 70 10.87 -7.79 -1.85
N LEU A 71 12.19 -7.68 -2.05
CA LEU A 71 13.01 -8.84 -2.42
C LEU A 71 12.98 -9.91 -1.31
N ARG A 72 12.99 -9.49 -0.04
CA ARG A 72 12.83 -10.42 1.08
C ARG A 72 11.46 -11.10 1.07
N ALA A 73 10.38 -10.35 0.83
CA ALA A 73 9.03 -10.89 0.73
C ALA A 73 8.92 -11.93 -0.41
N LYS A 74 9.49 -11.63 -1.58
CA LYS A 74 9.61 -12.56 -2.71
C LYS A 74 10.32 -13.86 -2.29
N ASN A 75 11.53 -13.76 -1.75
CA ASN A 75 12.33 -14.93 -1.38
C ASN A 75 11.69 -15.74 -0.25
N ASN A 76 11.04 -15.07 0.70
CA ASN A 76 10.29 -15.73 1.77
C ASN A 76 9.09 -16.49 1.22
N LEU A 77 8.39 -15.94 0.22
CA LEU A 77 7.31 -16.64 -0.46
C LEU A 77 7.82 -17.90 -1.18
N GLU A 78 8.87 -17.78 -1.99
CA GLU A 78 9.49 -18.92 -2.70
C GLU A 78 9.86 -20.05 -1.72
N THR A 79 10.57 -19.70 -0.65
CA THR A 79 10.98 -20.65 0.39
C THR A 79 9.78 -21.32 1.06
N ALA A 80 8.71 -20.56 1.34
CA ALA A 80 7.50 -21.11 1.93
C ALA A 80 6.79 -22.07 0.97
N LEU A 81 6.68 -21.72 -0.32
CA LEU A 81 6.04 -22.55 -1.33
C LEU A 81 6.78 -23.88 -1.53
N ASP A 82 8.12 -23.85 -1.58
CA ASP A 82 8.95 -25.05 -1.64
C ASP A 82 8.74 -25.94 -0.41
N ALA A 83 8.74 -25.34 0.79
CA ALA A 83 8.54 -26.07 2.04
C ALA A 83 7.13 -26.69 2.18
N LEU A 84 6.14 -26.13 1.48
CA LEU A 84 4.77 -26.64 1.39
C LEU A 84 4.60 -27.70 0.27
N GLY A 85 5.64 -27.92 -0.55
CA GLY A 85 5.58 -28.80 -1.71
C GLY A 85 4.69 -28.28 -2.83
N LEU A 86 4.41 -26.97 -2.86
CA LEU A 86 3.63 -26.33 -3.92
C LEU A 86 4.53 -26.00 -5.10
N LYS A 87 4.00 -26.17 -6.31
CA LYS A 87 4.64 -25.75 -7.54
C LYS A 87 4.29 -24.29 -7.80
N PHE A 88 5.24 -23.53 -8.32
CA PHE A 88 4.97 -22.16 -8.69
C PHE A 88 5.74 -21.71 -9.92
N LYS A 89 5.18 -20.71 -10.61
CA LYS A 89 5.84 -19.92 -11.65
C LYS A 89 5.83 -18.47 -11.21
N ALA A 90 7.01 -17.86 -11.15
CA ALA A 90 7.17 -16.45 -10.84
C ALA A 90 7.53 -15.68 -12.10
N THR A 91 6.85 -14.56 -12.35
CA THR A 91 7.24 -13.58 -13.36
C THR A 91 7.56 -12.25 -12.68
N GLN A 92 8.46 -11.49 -13.30
CA GLN A 92 8.86 -10.18 -12.84
C GLN A 92 8.62 -9.18 -13.96
N GLN A 93 7.95 -8.08 -13.62
CA GLN A 93 7.76 -6.94 -14.50
C GLN A 93 8.37 -5.71 -13.83
N GLU A 94 9.18 -4.98 -14.57
CA GLU A 94 9.77 -3.73 -14.12
C GLU A 94 9.41 -2.62 -15.11
N GLN A 95 9.00 -1.47 -14.58
CA GLN A 95 8.74 -0.29 -15.40
C GLN A 95 9.14 0.97 -14.65
N ILE A 96 9.42 2.03 -15.41
CA ILE A 96 9.60 3.38 -14.89
C ILE A 96 8.42 4.20 -15.38
N ASP A 97 7.70 4.83 -14.47
CA ASP A 97 6.56 5.67 -14.83
C ASP A 97 6.99 7.01 -15.44
N GLU A 98 6.01 7.81 -15.87
CA GLU A 98 6.25 9.12 -16.50
C GLU A 98 6.98 10.11 -15.58
N ASP A 99 6.80 9.96 -14.27
CA ASP A 99 7.40 10.78 -13.21
C ASP A 99 8.80 10.27 -12.78
N GLY A 100 9.27 9.16 -13.35
CA GLY A 100 10.58 8.60 -13.12
C GLY A 100 10.68 7.68 -11.89
N PHE A 101 9.55 7.24 -11.34
CA PHE A 101 9.49 6.25 -10.26
C PHE A 101 9.51 4.83 -10.82
N GLU A 102 10.30 3.98 -10.17
CA GLU A 102 10.38 2.56 -10.48
C GLU A 102 9.24 1.78 -9.83
N GLN A 103 8.63 0.91 -10.62
CA GLN A 103 7.60 -0.02 -10.20
C GLN A 103 8.07 -1.43 -10.54
N LYS A 104 7.96 -2.34 -9.57
CA LYS A 104 8.22 -3.77 -9.78
C LYS A 104 7.03 -4.59 -9.35
N LYS A 105 6.66 -5.56 -10.16
CA LYS A 105 5.64 -6.55 -9.84
C LYS A 105 6.25 -7.93 -9.91
N PHE A 106 6.16 -8.68 -8.82
CA PHE A 106 6.43 -10.11 -8.79
C PHE A 106 5.10 -10.84 -8.74
N GLN A 107 4.76 -11.57 -9.80
CA GLN A 107 3.52 -12.32 -9.91
C GLN A 107 3.83 -13.81 -9.80
N PHE A 108 3.16 -14.47 -8.87
CA PHE A 108 3.30 -15.89 -8.59
C PHE A 108 2.01 -16.61 -8.94
N PHE A 109 2.10 -17.59 -9.85
CA PHE A 109 1.06 -18.59 -10.04
C PHE A 109 1.47 -19.84 -9.26
N VAL A 110 0.63 -20.24 -8.30
CA VAL A 110 0.92 -21.31 -7.34
C VAL A 110 -0.10 -22.42 -7.49
N GLY A 111 0.33 -23.67 -7.63
CA GLY A 111 -0.53 -24.84 -7.80
C GLY A 111 0.06 -26.08 -7.13
N LYS A 112 -0.72 -27.16 -7.02
CA LYS A 112 -0.21 -28.44 -6.48
C LYS A 112 0.62 -29.23 -7.48
N ASN A 113 0.44 -28.97 -8.78
CA ASN A 113 1.11 -29.66 -9.86
C ASN A 113 1.52 -28.67 -10.96
N GLU A 114 2.46 -29.08 -11.80
CA GLU A 114 2.95 -28.26 -12.92
C GLU A 114 1.95 -28.19 -14.07
N ASP A 115 1.07 -29.19 -14.21
CA ASP A 115 0.13 -29.26 -15.33
C ASP A 115 -0.91 -28.12 -15.27
N ASN A 116 -1.46 -27.84 -14.08
CA ASN A 116 -2.36 -26.70 -13.89
C ASN A 116 -1.67 -25.36 -14.22
N LEU A 117 -0.38 -25.23 -13.88
CA LEU A 117 0.38 -24.00 -14.17
C LEU A 117 0.65 -23.84 -15.66
N LYS A 118 1.01 -24.91 -16.36
CA LYS A 118 1.17 -24.92 -17.83
C LYS A 118 -0.16 -24.61 -18.52
N GLU A 119 -1.25 -25.18 -18.02
CA GLU A 119 -2.58 -24.93 -18.56
C GLU A 119 -3.01 -23.46 -18.39
N LEU A 120 -2.69 -22.86 -17.24
CA LEU A 120 -2.96 -21.45 -16.97
C LEU A 120 -2.12 -20.53 -17.88
N GLU A 121 -0.84 -20.85 -18.07
CA GLU A 121 0.03 -20.14 -18.99
C GLU A 121 -0.52 -20.15 -20.42
N MET A 122 -0.93 -21.32 -20.92
CA MET A 122 -1.56 -21.44 -22.24
C MET A 122 -2.84 -20.63 -22.33
N ALA A 123 -3.67 -20.63 -21.28
CA ALA A 123 -4.90 -19.85 -21.23
C ALA A 123 -4.64 -18.33 -21.33
N PHE A 124 -3.56 -17.83 -20.72
CA PHE A 124 -3.15 -16.42 -20.86
C PHE A 124 -2.65 -16.10 -22.28
N LEU A 125 -1.87 -16.99 -22.91
CA LEU A 125 -1.39 -16.81 -24.29
C LEU A 125 -2.56 -16.75 -25.29
N GLU A 126 -3.58 -17.59 -25.07
CA GLU A 126 -4.80 -17.65 -25.89
C GLU A 126 -5.82 -16.55 -25.53
N GLN A 127 -5.56 -15.74 -24.50
CA GLN A 127 -6.50 -14.77 -23.93
C GLN A 127 -7.87 -15.41 -23.55
N ASN A 128 -7.84 -16.67 -23.12
CA ASN A 128 -9.02 -17.45 -22.79
C ASN A 128 -9.46 -17.19 -21.34
N ASN A 129 -10.21 -16.11 -21.14
CA ASN A 129 -10.71 -15.69 -19.82
C ASN A 129 -11.53 -16.76 -19.10
N GLU A 130 -12.27 -17.60 -19.85
CA GLU A 130 -13.06 -18.67 -19.25
C GLU A 130 -12.14 -19.72 -18.61
N LYS A 131 -11.09 -20.12 -19.33
CA LYS A 131 -10.13 -21.10 -18.85
C LYS A 131 -9.30 -20.55 -17.68
N ILE A 132 -8.89 -19.29 -17.74
CA ILE A 132 -8.21 -18.59 -16.64
C ILE A 132 -9.07 -18.64 -15.37
N GLY A 133 -10.34 -18.21 -15.45
CA GLY A 133 -11.23 -18.17 -14.29
C GLY A 133 -11.48 -19.54 -13.67
N LYS A 134 -11.65 -20.59 -14.49
CA LYS A 134 -11.78 -21.98 -14.01
C LYS A 134 -10.54 -22.47 -13.27
N LEU A 135 -9.34 -22.18 -13.80
CA LEU A 135 -8.08 -22.57 -13.16
C LEU A 135 -7.81 -21.80 -11.86
N LEU A 136 -8.32 -20.58 -11.75
CA LEU A 136 -8.32 -19.82 -10.49
C LEU A 136 -9.40 -20.32 -9.51
N GLY A 137 -10.20 -21.33 -9.88
CA GLY A 137 -11.22 -21.93 -9.03
C GLY A 137 -12.48 -21.08 -8.87
N TYR A 138 -12.72 -20.12 -9.78
CA TYR A 138 -13.94 -19.31 -9.74
C TYR A 138 -15.16 -20.10 -10.24
N PRO A 139 -16.38 -19.80 -9.75
CA PRO A 139 -17.59 -20.49 -10.19
C PRO A 139 -17.82 -20.34 -11.69
N GLU A 140 -18.28 -21.41 -12.33
CA GLU A 140 -18.47 -21.47 -13.78
C GLU A 140 -19.38 -20.34 -14.31
N THR A 141 -20.44 -20.00 -13.58
CA THR A 141 -21.38 -18.92 -13.95
C THR A 141 -20.72 -17.54 -13.91
N ALA A 142 -19.93 -17.25 -12.88
CA ALA A 142 -19.19 -15.99 -12.75
C ALA A 142 -18.16 -15.85 -13.88
N VAL A 143 -17.45 -16.94 -14.16
CA VAL A 143 -16.44 -17.00 -15.20
C VAL A 143 -17.05 -16.78 -16.59
N LYS A 144 -18.17 -17.46 -16.91
CA LYS A 144 -18.87 -17.28 -18.18
C LYS A 144 -19.37 -15.85 -18.35
N ALA A 145 -20.02 -15.29 -17.32
CA ALA A 145 -20.51 -13.91 -17.35
C ALA A 145 -19.37 -12.90 -17.57
N PHE A 146 -18.24 -13.09 -16.88
CA PHE A 146 -17.06 -12.24 -17.06
C PHE A 146 -16.50 -12.35 -18.49
N ALA A 147 -16.28 -13.57 -18.98
CA ALA A 147 -15.72 -13.80 -20.32
C ALA A 147 -16.61 -13.23 -21.43
N GLN A 148 -17.93 -13.47 -21.36
CA GLN A 148 -18.91 -12.91 -22.29
C GLN A 148 -18.94 -11.38 -22.21
N GLY A 149 -18.91 -10.82 -21.01
CA GLY A 149 -18.90 -9.37 -20.80
C GLY A 149 -17.67 -8.67 -21.39
N ILE A 150 -16.50 -9.30 -21.31
CA ILE A 150 -15.28 -8.81 -21.98
C ILE A 150 -15.43 -8.90 -23.51
N GLN A 151 -15.87 -10.05 -24.03
CA GLN A 151 -16.02 -10.29 -25.46
C GLN A 151 -17.01 -9.31 -26.12
N GLN A 152 -18.13 -9.05 -25.45
CA GLN A 152 -19.20 -8.18 -25.94
C GLN A 152 -18.99 -6.69 -25.58
N LYS A 153 -17.90 -6.36 -24.86
CA LYS A 153 -17.59 -5.01 -24.35
C LYS A 153 -18.70 -4.41 -23.47
N ASN A 154 -19.45 -5.26 -22.76
CA ASN A 154 -20.54 -4.88 -21.87
C ASN A 154 -20.39 -5.53 -20.49
N LEU A 155 -19.16 -5.65 -19.98
CA LEU A 155 -18.87 -6.32 -18.70
C LEU A 155 -19.80 -5.90 -17.55
N PHE A 156 -20.07 -4.60 -17.40
CA PHE A 156 -20.96 -4.06 -16.36
C PHE A 156 -22.44 -4.45 -16.52
N GLU A 157 -22.85 -4.97 -17.68
CA GLU A 157 -24.17 -5.56 -17.91
C GLU A 157 -24.23 -7.01 -17.41
N MET A 158 -23.11 -7.74 -17.44
CA MET A 158 -23.03 -9.18 -17.16
C MET A 158 -22.65 -9.50 -15.70
N VAL A 159 -21.86 -8.64 -15.05
CA VAL A 159 -21.43 -8.83 -13.65
C VAL A 159 -22.06 -7.79 -12.73
N LEU A 160 -22.15 -8.10 -11.43
CA LEU A 160 -22.66 -7.17 -10.43
C LEU A 160 -21.73 -5.95 -10.27
N ASP A 161 -22.33 -4.76 -10.30
CA ASP A 161 -21.74 -3.60 -9.64
C ASP A 161 -22.00 -3.75 -8.14
N GLU A 162 -20.95 -3.97 -7.35
CA GLU A 162 -21.08 -4.29 -5.93
C GLU A 162 -21.85 -3.23 -5.14
N LYS A 163 -21.73 -1.96 -5.52
CA LYS A 163 -22.36 -0.85 -4.80
C LYS A 163 -23.83 -0.75 -5.13
N GLU A 164 -24.18 -0.81 -6.40
CA GLU A 164 -25.57 -0.81 -6.87
C GLU A 164 -26.31 -2.05 -6.36
N TRP A 165 -25.69 -3.23 -6.53
CA TRP A 165 -26.20 -4.49 -6.03
C TRP A 165 -26.48 -4.42 -4.52
N TRP A 166 -25.49 -3.99 -3.74
CA TRP A 166 -25.66 -3.86 -2.30
C TRP A 166 -26.80 -2.91 -1.96
N GLN A 167 -26.96 -1.79 -2.66
CA GLN A 167 -28.06 -0.85 -2.39
C GLN A 167 -29.43 -1.47 -2.65
N ASN A 168 -29.56 -2.28 -3.69
CA ASN A 168 -30.81 -2.89 -4.13
C ASN A 168 -31.23 -4.13 -3.31
N LEU A 169 -30.33 -4.71 -2.51
CA LEU A 169 -30.68 -5.80 -1.59
C LEU A 169 -31.70 -5.35 -0.53
N SER A 170 -32.62 -6.25 -0.18
CA SER A 170 -33.53 -6.04 0.94
C SER A 170 -32.79 -5.89 2.28
N LYS A 171 -33.43 -5.28 3.28
CA LYS A 171 -32.83 -5.12 4.62
C LYS A 171 -32.46 -6.48 5.23
N THR A 172 -33.32 -7.47 5.09
CA THR A 172 -33.11 -8.83 5.60
C THR A 172 -31.95 -9.54 4.90
N GLU A 173 -31.82 -9.40 3.57
CA GLU A 173 -30.67 -9.96 2.84
C GLU A 173 -29.35 -9.31 3.28
N LYS A 174 -29.33 -7.97 3.45
CA LYS A 174 -28.13 -7.25 3.94
C LYS A 174 -27.72 -7.73 5.34
N GLU A 175 -28.68 -7.83 6.27
CA GLU A 175 -28.43 -8.29 7.63
C GLU A 175 -27.92 -9.73 7.65
N SER A 176 -28.53 -10.62 6.85
CA SER A 176 -28.10 -12.01 6.72
C SER A 176 -26.67 -12.13 6.19
N LEU A 177 -26.33 -11.45 5.09
CA LEU A 177 -24.97 -11.49 4.51
C LEU A 177 -23.91 -10.91 5.46
N LEU A 178 -24.26 -9.88 6.24
CA LEU A 178 -23.35 -9.30 7.22
C LEU A 178 -23.13 -10.19 8.43
N GLN A 179 -24.18 -10.80 8.94
CA GLN A 179 -24.08 -11.74 10.06
C GLN A 179 -23.30 -12.98 9.66
N GLU A 180 -23.50 -13.44 8.43
CA GLU A 180 -22.76 -14.56 7.85
C GLU A 180 -21.28 -14.20 7.61
N GLY A 181 -20.97 -12.97 7.19
CA GLY A 181 -19.60 -12.53 6.87
C GLY A 181 -19.06 -13.13 5.57
N VAL A 182 -19.90 -13.81 4.79
CA VAL A 182 -19.53 -14.53 3.56
C VAL A 182 -18.81 -13.63 2.55
N LEU A 183 -19.18 -12.35 2.45
CA LEU A 183 -18.59 -11.42 1.48
C LEU A 183 -17.11 -11.13 1.73
N ASN A 184 -16.61 -11.36 2.95
CA ASN A 184 -15.18 -11.21 3.25
C ASN A 184 -14.33 -12.36 2.68
N PHE A 185 -14.95 -13.41 2.16
CA PHE A 185 -14.26 -14.56 1.54
C PHE A 185 -14.38 -14.55 0.00
N ALA A 186 -15.04 -13.55 -0.57
CA ALA A 186 -15.19 -13.41 -2.01
C ALA A 186 -13.93 -12.85 -2.66
N SER A 187 -13.46 -13.50 -3.73
CA SER A 187 -12.25 -13.13 -4.48
C SER A 187 -12.48 -12.94 -5.99
N PHE A 188 -13.76 -12.87 -6.42
CA PHE A 188 -14.15 -12.66 -7.81
C PHE A 188 -15.41 -11.81 -7.92
N LYS A 189 -15.68 -11.29 -9.12
CA LYS A 189 -16.92 -10.57 -9.42
C LYS A 189 -18.06 -11.55 -9.68
N PHE A 190 -19.14 -11.40 -8.94
CA PHE A 190 -20.35 -12.19 -9.12
C PHE A 190 -21.06 -11.87 -10.43
N SER A 191 -21.69 -12.87 -11.06
CA SER A 191 -22.59 -12.65 -12.20
C SER A 191 -23.90 -11.99 -11.74
N LYS A 192 -24.56 -11.23 -12.61
CA LYS A 192 -25.86 -10.62 -12.24
C LYS A 192 -26.94 -11.66 -11.97
N GLU A 193 -26.94 -12.74 -12.74
CA GLU A 193 -28.02 -13.74 -12.73
C GLU A 193 -27.82 -14.83 -11.67
N HIS A 194 -26.58 -15.18 -11.33
CA HIS A 194 -26.27 -16.37 -10.52
C HIS A 194 -25.49 -16.08 -9.23
N TRP A 195 -25.48 -14.83 -8.76
CA TRP A 195 -24.71 -14.46 -7.56
C TRP A 195 -25.12 -15.24 -6.30
N LYS A 196 -26.38 -15.67 -6.19
CA LYS A 196 -26.87 -16.44 -5.03
C LYS A 196 -26.27 -17.83 -4.98
N GLU A 197 -26.17 -18.49 -6.13
CA GLU A 197 -25.52 -19.78 -6.30
C GLU A 197 -24.01 -19.67 -6.08
N GLU A 198 -23.40 -18.62 -6.63
CA GLU A 198 -21.96 -18.34 -6.48
C GLU A 198 -21.57 -18.09 -5.02
N LEU A 199 -22.44 -17.47 -4.22
CA LEU A 199 -22.23 -17.35 -2.77
C LEU A 199 -22.13 -18.70 -2.07
N ASN A 200 -22.74 -19.77 -2.57
CA ASN A 200 -22.61 -21.09 -1.95
C ASN A 200 -21.17 -21.63 -2.07
N ILE A 201 -20.45 -21.29 -3.13
CA ILE A 201 -19.03 -21.60 -3.25
C ILE A 201 -18.23 -20.82 -2.21
N ILE A 202 -18.55 -19.54 -2.02
CA ILE A 202 -17.91 -18.72 -0.99
C ILE A 202 -18.19 -19.25 0.42
N ARG A 203 -19.43 -19.71 0.70
CA ARG A 203 -19.78 -20.38 1.96
C ARG A 203 -18.98 -21.65 2.19
N LYS A 204 -18.78 -22.44 1.13
CA LYS A 204 -17.93 -23.65 1.18
C LYS A 204 -16.50 -23.27 1.59
N TRP A 205 -15.91 -22.27 0.93
CA TRP A 205 -14.58 -21.79 1.29
C TRP A 205 -14.53 -21.26 2.71
N GLN A 206 -15.50 -20.43 3.11
CA GLN A 206 -15.61 -19.89 4.46
C GLN A 206 -15.61 -21.00 5.52
N MET A 207 -16.42 -22.05 5.33
CA MET A 207 -16.46 -23.19 6.25
C MET A 207 -15.12 -23.93 6.33
N GLN A 208 -14.45 -24.13 5.19
CA GLN A 208 -13.15 -24.79 5.15
C GLN A 208 -12.08 -23.98 5.87
N ILE A 209 -12.03 -22.66 5.65
CA ILE A 209 -11.11 -21.77 6.37
C ILE A 209 -11.43 -21.76 7.86
N LYS A 210 -12.71 -21.74 8.25
CA LYS A 210 -13.12 -21.81 9.66
C LYS A 210 -12.62 -23.07 10.35
N GLU A 211 -12.77 -24.22 9.70
CA GLU A 211 -12.38 -25.51 10.27
C GLU A 211 -10.87 -25.64 10.38
N LYS A 212 -10.15 -25.26 9.33
CA LYS A 212 -8.77 -25.67 9.15
C LYS A 212 -7.74 -24.55 9.35
N ALA A 213 -8.15 -23.28 9.26
CA ALA A 213 -7.34 -22.10 9.52
C ALA A 213 -8.11 -21.09 10.41
N PRO A 214 -8.46 -21.48 11.65
CA PRO A 214 -9.36 -20.70 12.50
C PRO A 214 -8.81 -19.33 12.89
N GLN A 215 -7.47 -19.16 12.92
CA GLN A 215 -6.85 -17.86 13.22
C GLN A 215 -7.07 -16.90 12.04
N LEU A 216 -6.81 -17.36 10.81
CA LEU A 216 -7.12 -16.59 9.61
C LEU A 216 -8.62 -16.30 9.49
N TYR A 217 -9.49 -17.29 9.74
CA TYR A 217 -10.95 -17.08 9.76
C TYR A 217 -11.35 -15.94 10.71
N ALA A 218 -10.86 -15.99 11.95
CA ALA A 218 -11.14 -14.94 12.94
C ALA A 218 -10.65 -13.57 12.48
N THR A 219 -9.50 -13.51 11.79
CA THR A 219 -8.97 -12.27 11.20
C THR A 219 -9.89 -11.74 10.10
N ILE A 220 -10.30 -12.58 9.15
CA ILE A 220 -11.19 -12.20 8.03
C ILE A 220 -12.56 -11.74 8.56
N MET A 221 -13.09 -12.38 9.60
CA MET A 221 -14.39 -12.02 10.19
C MET A 221 -14.37 -10.70 10.96
N GLN A 222 -13.21 -10.19 11.37
CA GLN A 222 -13.10 -8.86 11.98
C GLN A 222 -13.21 -7.73 10.95
N GLU A 223 -13.03 -8.03 9.68
CA GLU A 223 -13.17 -7.07 8.60
C GLU A 223 -14.65 -6.81 8.33
N LYS A 224 -15.06 -5.54 8.28
CA LYS A 224 -16.39 -5.18 7.76
C LYS A 224 -16.22 -4.91 6.27
N PRO A 225 -17.01 -5.55 5.37
CA PRO A 225 -16.84 -5.33 3.95
C PRO A 225 -17.13 -3.86 3.62
N LEU A 226 -16.29 -3.24 2.78
CA LEU A 226 -16.34 -1.80 2.50
C LEU A 226 -17.71 -1.37 1.95
N LEU A 227 -18.34 -2.21 1.13
CA LEU A 227 -19.67 -2.00 0.56
C LEU A 227 -20.78 -1.88 1.63
N ALA A 228 -20.60 -2.50 2.79
CA ALA A 228 -21.55 -2.47 3.91
C ALA A 228 -21.32 -1.34 4.91
N MET A 229 -20.27 -0.53 4.72
CA MET A 229 -20.01 0.61 5.57
C MET A 229 -20.89 1.80 5.17
N THR A 230 -21.60 2.38 6.14
CA THR A 230 -22.21 3.70 5.95
C THR A 230 -21.13 4.74 5.67
N LYS A 231 -21.49 5.88 5.04
CA LYS A 231 -20.55 6.98 4.79
C LYS A 231 -19.84 7.45 6.07
N LYS A 232 -20.52 7.43 7.22
CA LYS A 232 -19.95 7.80 8.53
C LYS A 232 -18.95 6.76 9.05
N GLU A 233 -19.30 5.47 8.96
CA GLU A 233 -18.41 4.38 9.34
C GLU A 233 -17.17 4.33 8.46
N ARG A 234 -17.35 4.44 7.14
CA ARG A 234 -16.25 4.48 6.17
C ARG A 234 -15.27 5.60 6.49
N ARG A 235 -15.76 6.83 6.71
CA ARG A 235 -14.91 7.97 7.13
C ARG A 235 -14.16 7.71 8.44
N LYS A 236 -14.79 7.03 9.41
CA LYS A 236 -14.14 6.68 10.68
C LYS A 236 -13.04 5.63 10.47
N TRP A 237 -13.31 4.62 9.63
CA TRP A 237 -12.34 3.59 9.26
C TRP A 237 -11.17 4.19 8.49
N GLU A 238 -11.41 5.00 7.46
CA GLU A 238 -10.39 5.70 6.68
C GLU A 238 -9.49 6.55 7.57
N LYS A 239 -10.08 7.29 8.51
CA LYS A 239 -9.30 8.07 9.48
C LYS A 239 -8.40 7.19 10.35
N LYS A 240 -8.91 6.05 10.84
CA LYS A 240 -8.13 5.09 11.65
C LYS A 240 -6.97 4.50 10.86
N GLN A 241 -7.20 4.11 9.60
CA GLN A 241 -6.15 3.57 8.73
C GLN A 241 -5.10 4.63 8.38
N ALA A 242 -5.54 5.85 8.06
CA ALA A 242 -4.65 6.97 7.82
C ALA A 242 -3.79 7.30 9.05
N GLU A 243 -4.36 7.22 10.26
CA GLU A 243 -3.61 7.39 11.51
C GLU A 243 -2.57 6.27 11.72
N LYS A 244 -2.93 5.00 11.46
CA LYS A 244 -2.01 3.87 11.53
C LYS A 244 -0.83 4.04 10.56
N GLN A 245 -1.11 4.33 9.29
CA GLN A 245 -0.04 4.50 8.30
C GLN A 245 0.87 5.70 8.61
N LEU A 246 0.33 6.77 9.19
CA LEU A 246 1.17 7.88 9.67
C LEU A 246 2.07 7.47 10.83
N GLN A 247 1.64 6.55 11.70
CA GLN A 247 2.49 5.99 12.75
C GLN A 247 3.61 5.15 12.12
N ASP A 248 3.28 4.29 11.15
CA ASP A 248 4.28 3.47 10.45
C ASP A 248 5.33 4.35 9.77
N ILE A 249 4.91 5.42 9.07
CA ILE A 249 5.83 6.38 8.46
C ILE A 249 6.65 7.11 9.52
N GLU A 250 6.06 7.47 10.67
CA GLU A 250 6.80 8.10 11.75
C GLU A 250 7.87 7.17 12.33
N GLU A 251 7.60 5.87 12.48
CA GLU A 251 8.57 4.88 12.94
C GLU A 251 9.70 4.68 11.91
N GLU A 252 9.37 4.53 10.63
CA GLU A 252 10.38 4.46 9.57
C GLU A 252 11.26 5.71 9.54
N MET A 253 10.65 6.89 9.72
CA MET A 253 11.39 8.14 9.78
C MET A 253 12.29 8.28 11.00
N LYS A 254 12.08 7.52 12.09
CA LYS A 254 13.04 7.48 13.22
C LYS A 254 14.32 6.75 12.85
N LYS A 255 14.27 5.78 11.93
CA LYS A 255 15.46 5.07 11.43
C LYS A 255 16.36 6.00 10.61
N ILE A 256 15.76 7.01 9.96
CA ILE A 256 16.47 8.06 9.24
C ILE A 256 16.97 9.09 10.27
N THR A 257 18.12 8.78 10.89
CA THR A 257 18.84 9.70 11.77
C THR A 257 19.31 10.93 10.98
N SER A 258 19.37 12.10 11.63
CA SER A 258 20.14 13.21 11.05
C SER A 258 21.60 12.78 10.82
N LEU A 259 22.32 13.42 9.88
CA LEU A 259 23.76 13.26 9.66
C LEU A 259 24.63 13.40 10.93
N LEU A 260 24.04 13.83 12.06
CA LEU A 260 24.67 14.02 13.37
C LEU A 260 24.17 13.04 14.44
N GLY A 261 23.42 12.00 14.09
CA GLY A 261 22.86 11.01 15.04
C GLY A 261 21.79 11.59 15.98
N LYS A 262 21.34 12.82 15.76
CA LYS A 262 20.33 13.49 16.58
C LYS A 262 18.92 13.22 16.06
N PRO A 263 17.91 13.10 16.95
CA PRO A 263 16.51 12.95 16.55
C PRO A 263 16.06 14.10 15.65
N LEU A 264 15.12 13.80 14.74
CA LEU A 264 14.51 14.80 13.87
C LEU A 264 13.88 15.95 14.70
N GLU A 265 14.13 17.19 14.29
CA GLU A 265 13.88 18.38 15.11
C GLU A 265 12.37 18.62 15.38
N LYS A 266 12.00 18.79 16.66
CA LYS A 266 10.62 18.68 17.20
C LYS A 266 9.57 19.57 16.51
N LYS A 267 9.92 20.79 16.08
CA LYS A 267 8.97 21.83 15.62
C LYS A 267 8.57 21.69 14.16
N ILE A 268 9.42 21.13 13.31
CA ILE A 268 9.10 20.89 11.89
C ILE A 268 8.97 19.41 11.54
N LYS A 269 9.27 18.49 12.48
CA LYS A 269 9.16 17.03 12.31
C LYS A 269 7.85 16.58 11.69
N LYS A 270 6.72 17.11 12.17
CA LYS A 270 5.39 16.72 11.64
C LYS A 270 5.22 17.10 10.17
N ALA A 271 5.78 18.24 9.74
CA ALA A 271 5.71 18.65 8.34
C ALA A 271 6.56 17.71 7.46
N VAL A 272 7.74 17.29 7.93
CA VAL A 272 8.59 16.31 7.24
C VAL A 272 7.87 14.97 7.07
N ILE A 273 7.32 14.41 8.15
CA ILE A 273 6.56 13.14 8.11
C ILE A 273 5.41 13.23 7.11
N LEU A 274 4.62 14.30 7.18
CA LEU A 274 3.45 14.46 6.30
C LEU A 274 3.82 14.72 4.85
N LEU A 275 4.95 15.37 4.54
CA LEU A 275 5.41 15.44 3.15
C LEU A 275 5.73 14.04 2.62
N ASN A 276 6.46 13.22 3.37
CA ASN A 276 6.74 11.84 2.95
C ASN A 276 5.47 11.00 2.82
N ALA A 277 4.48 11.17 3.71
CA ALA A 277 3.18 10.53 3.59
C ALA A 277 2.44 10.89 2.30
N PHE A 278 2.64 12.10 1.78
CA PHE A 278 2.14 12.52 0.47
C PHE A 278 3.08 12.14 -0.68
N SER A 279 3.97 11.16 -0.48
CA SER A 279 4.97 10.74 -1.47
C SER A 279 5.85 11.91 -1.95
N ILE A 280 6.17 12.86 -1.06
CA ILE A 280 7.11 13.96 -1.31
C ILE A 280 8.37 13.68 -0.50
N ARG A 281 9.40 13.15 -1.16
CA ARG A 281 10.62 12.67 -0.50
C ARG A 281 11.46 13.83 0.05
N THR A 282 11.72 13.80 1.35
CA THR A 282 12.56 14.80 2.02
C THR A 282 13.95 14.23 2.30
N SER A 283 15.01 15.02 2.13
CA SER A 283 16.40 14.60 2.36
C SER A 283 17.11 15.31 3.52
N ALA A 284 16.65 16.52 3.89
CA ALA A 284 17.20 17.27 5.02
C ALA A 284 16.18 18.28 5.55
N SER A 285 16.36 18.72 6.79
CA SER A 285 15.52 19.78 7.38
C SER A 285 16.28 20.57 8.44
N CYS A 286 15.87 21.82 8.68
CA CYS A 286 16.36 22.67 9.77
C CYS A 286 15.21 23.53 10.30
N GLU A 287 15.03 23.61 11.62
CA GLU A 287 14.05 24.43 12.33
C GLU A 287 14.34 25.93 12.21
N GLY A 288 15.51 26.27 11.69
CA GLY A 288 16.05 27.60 11.70
C GLY A 288 16.63 27.97 13.07
N HIS A 289 17.70 28.75 13.06
CA HIS A 289 18.39 29.18 14.26
C HIS A 289 18.93 30.60 14.08
N LEU A 290 19.07 31.29 15.23
CA LEU A 290 19.77 32.57 15.31
C LEU A 290 21.26 32.23 15.58
N GLN A 291 22.16 32.49 14.62
CA GLN A 291 23.59 32.34 14.90
C GLN A 291 24.03 33.39 15.93
N LYS A 292 24.68 32.94 17.01
CA LYS A 292 25.43 33.82 17.91
C LYS A 292 26.69 34.27 17.17
N LYS A 293 27.03 35.56 17.25
CA LYS A 293 28.29 36.12 16.71
C LYS A 293 29.46 35.30 17.28
N GLN A 294 30.18 34.57 16.43
CA GLN A 294 31.46 33.97 16.82
C GLN A 294 32.64 34.92 16.55
N ASN A 295 32.47 35.96 15.72
CA ASN A 295 33.46 37.03 15.51
C ASN A 295 32.79 38.35 15.07
N LEU A 296 33.39 39.50 15.43
CA LEU A 296 32.89 40.86 15.17
C LEU A 296 32.69 41.19 13.67
N ALA A 297 33.29 40.42 12.76
CA ALA A 297 33.23 40.64 11.31
C ALA A 297 32.13 39.84 10.56
N GLN A 298 31.43 38.89 11.21
CA GLN A 298 30.40 38.10 10.54
C GLN A 298 28.98 38.61 10.87
N LYS A 299 28.22 38.95 9.82
CA LYS A 299 26.79 39.30 9.92
C LYS A 299 26.02 38.18 10.64
N GLN A 300 25.07 38.53 11.50
CA GLN A 300 24.11 37.58 12.08
C GLN A 300 23.33 36.90 10.95
N ASN A 301 23.76 35.73 10.51
CA ASN A 301 23.00 34.93 9.55
C ASN A 301 21.94 34.15 10.32
N THR A 302 20.71 34.69 10.34
CA THR A 302 19.54 33.92 10.75
C THR A 302 19.17 32.95 9.65
N ILE A 303 19.07 31.68 9.98
CA ILE A 303 18.60 30.64 9.05
C ILE A 303 17.10 30.46 9.27
N ALA A 304 16.31 30.62 8.21
CA ALA A 304 14.88 30.32 8.24
C ALA A 304 14.64 28.80 8.30
N PRO A 305 13.52 28.34 8.86
CA PRO A 305 13.20 26.93 8.82
C PRO A 305 13.03 26.48 7.37
N TYR A 306 13.62 25.33 7.03
CA TYR A 306 13.52 24.74 5.71
C TYR A 306 13.39 23.21 5.76
N ILE A 307 12.77 22.66 4.73
CA ILE A 307 12.76 21.22 4.42
C ILE A 307 13.27 21.07 2.99
N VAL A 308 14.32 20.28 2.80
CA VAL A 308 14.87 19.94 1.48
C VAL A 308 14.09 18.76 0.93
N VAL A 309 13.61 18.92 -0.31
CA VAL A 309 12.92 17.92 -1.10
C VAL A 309 13.83 17.55 -2.27
N ARG A 310 14.13 16.26 -2.39
CA ARG A 310 15.05 15.71 -3.40
C ARG A 310 14.78 14.22 -3.59
N SER A 311 14.90 13.74 -4.83
CA SER A 311 14.98 12.32 -5.18
C SER A 311 15.98 11.55 -4.32
N LYS A 312 15.65 10.30 -3.95
CA LYS A 312 16.58 9.37 -3.28
C LYS A 312 17.74 8.98 -4.21
N ILE A 313 17.51 8.93 -5.53
CA ILE A 313 18.53 8.57 -6.53
C ILE A 313 19.73 9.52 -6.45
N ALA A 314 19.50 10.81 -6.17
CA ALA A 314 20.54 11.82 -6.00
C ALA A 314 21.38 11.65 -4.71
N GLN A 315 21.19 10.55 -3.97
CA GLN A 315 22.00 10.13 -2.82
C GLN A 315 22.81 8.86 -3.12
N ALA A 316 22.57 8.19 -4.26
CA ALA A 316 23.33 7.03 -4.70
C ALA A 316 24.76 7.43 -5.10
N LYS A 317 25.70 6.48 -5.12
CA LYS A 317 27.04 6.73 -5.68
C LYS A 317 26.95 6.83 -7.20
N ASN A 318 27.77 7.70 -7.80
CA ASN A 318 27.98 7.83 -9.24
C ASN A 318 26.73 8.16 -10.09
N TRP A 319 25.65 8.68 -9.51
CA TRP A 319 24.48 9.10 -10.30
C TRP A 319 24.80 10.22 -11.29
N GLU A 320 25.81 11.06 -10.98
CA GLU A 320 26.28 12.16 -11.83
C GLU A 320 26.95 11.68 -13.12
N GLU A 321 27.29 10.40 -13.23
CA GLU A 321 27.86 9.80 -14.44
C GLU A 321 26.79 9.09 -15.30
N ASN A 322 25.58 8.93 -14.78
CA ASN A 322 24.50 8.20 -15.42
C ASN A 322 23.38 9.13 -15.91
N GLU A 323 23.30 9.35 -17.22
CA GLU A 323 22.30 10.23 -17.83
C GLU A 323 20.85 9.77 -17.59
N GLN A 324 20.58 8.47 -17.53
CA GLN A 324 19.24 7.96 -17.22
C GLN A 324 18.83 8.29 -15.79
N LEU A 325 19.77 8.19 -14.82
CA LEU A 325 19.51 8.57 -13.43
C LEU A 325 19.31 10.08 -13.30
N LYS A 326 20.09 10.91 -14.02
CA LYS A 326 19.89 12.37 -14.05
C LYS A 326 18.49 12.74 -14.52
N GLU A 327 18.01 12.09 -15.57
CA GLU A 327 16.67 12.34 -16.11
C GLU A 327 15.58 11.90 -15.14
N ARG A 328 15.71 10.71 -14.53
CA ARG A 328 14.80 10.26 -13.45
C ARG A 328 14.78 11.24 -12.28
N ILE A 329 15.94 11.73 -11.83
CA ILE A 329 16.03 12.72 -10.74
C ILE A 329 15.26 13.99 -11.09
N LYS A 330 15.42 14.52 -12.32
CA LYS A 330 14.70 15.72 -12.77
C LYS A 330 13.18 15.50 -12.77
N LYS A 331 12.72 14.37 -13.31
CA LYS A 331 11.29 14.01 -13.34
C LYS A 331 10.71 13.88 -11.93
N GLN A 332 11.36 13.11 -11.06
CA GLN A 332 10.91 12.94 -9.67
C GLN A 332 10.88 14.28 -8.91
N ASN A 333 11.92 15.11 -9.07
CA ASN A 333 11.97 16.42 -8.43
C ASN A 333 10.88 17.37 -8.98
N ALA A 334 10.60 17.34 -10.27
CA ALA A 334 9.52 18.11 -10.90
C ALA A 334 8.15 17.68 -10.37
N PHE A 335 7.92 16.36 -10.26
CA PHE A 335 6.73 15.79 -9.62
C PHE A 335 6.57 16.31 -8.18
N PHE A 336 7.62 16.20 -7.36
CA PHE A 336 7.60 16.69 -5.98
C PHE A 336 7.31 18.20 -5.91
N TYR A 337 7.91 18.99 -6.80
CA TYR A 337 7.71 20.44 -6.85
C TYR A 337 6.26 20.79 -7.21
N ALA A 338 5.72 20.17 -8.26
CA ALA A 338 4.35 20.39 -8.71
C ALA A 338 3.34 19.99 -7.62
N LYS A 339 3.53 18.84 -6.99
CA LYS A 339 2.69 18.34 -5.89
C LYS A 339 2.75 19.25 -4.68
N THR A 340 3.95 19.65 -4.25
CA THR A 340 4.12 20.59 -3.11
C THR A 340 3.50 21.95 -3.42
N ARG A 341 3.67 22.47 -4.64
CA ARG A 341 3.06 23.74 -5.07
C ARG A 341 1.53 23.67 -5.04
N ARG A 342 0.93 22.56 -5.50
CA ARG A 342 -0.52 22.35 -5.42
C ARG A 342 -1.02 22.32 -3.98
N LEU A 343 -0.33 21.60 -3.09
CA LEU A 343 -0.64 21.58 -1.66
C LEU A 343 -0.55 22.97 -1.02
N LEU A 344 0.47 23.76 -1.35
CA LEU A 344 0.59 25.14 -0.87
C LEU A 344 -0.53 26.04 -1.41
N LYS A 345 -0.92 25.88 -2.67
CA LYS A 345 -2.05 26.62 -3.26
C LYS A 345 -3.32 26.37 -2.47
N LEU A 346 -3.65 25.10 -2.24
CA LEU A 346 -4.83 24.70 -1.45
C LEU A 346 -4.73 25.19 0.01
N PHE A 347 -3.56 25.08 0.63
CA PHE A 347 -3.34 25.54 2.01
C PHE A 347 -3.59 27.05 2.20
N TYR A 348 -3.35 27.85 1.16
CA TYR A 348 -3.50 29.31 1.18
C TYR A 348 -4.77 29.82 0.49
N GLN A 349 -5.58 28.96 -0.14
CA GLN A 349 -6.74 29.35 -0.92
C GLN A 349 -7.76 30.16 -0.12
N ASP A 350 -8.11 29.69 1.08
CA ASP A 350 -9.13 30.31 1.92
C ASP A 350 -8.55 31.21 3.03
N LYS A 351 -7.26 31.56 2.95
CA LYS A 351 -6.57 32.32 3.99
C LYS A 351 -6.08 33.66 3.47
N LYS A 352 -6.48 34.74 4.18
CA LYS A 352 -5.79 36.04 4.12
C LYS A 352 -4.44 35.97 4.87
N THR A 353 -3.55 35.07 4.46
CA THR A 353 -2.19 34.99 5.03
C THR A 353 -1.30 36.05 4.38
N PRO A 354 -0.69 36.96 5.16
CA PRO A 354 0.23 37.97 4.62
C PRO A 354 1.37 37.32 3.82
N VAL A 355 1.79 37.95 2.72
CA VAL A 355 2.87 37.42 1.84
C VAL A 355 4.15 37.11 2.64
N LYS A 356 4.50 37.94 3.64
CA LYS A 356 5.66 37.75 4.52
C LYS A 356 5.61 36.52 5.43
N GLN A 357 4.46 35.86 5.50
CA GLN A 357 4.22 34.65 6.30
C GLN A 357 4.09 33.40 5.43
N LYS A 358 3.87 33.54 4.11
CA LYS A 358 3.75 32.40 3.22
C LYS A 358 5.08 31.64 3.12
N LEU A 359 4.99 30.31 3.15
CA LEU A 359 6.11 29.42 2.81
C LEU A 359 6.40 29.52 1.31
N LEU A 360 7.67 29.34 0.95
CA LEU A 360 8.16 29.48 -0.41
C LEU A 360 8.84 28.19 -0.86
N LEU A 361 8.79 27.94 -2.16
CA LEU A 361 9.59 26.91 -2.81
C LEU A 361 10.80 27.58 -3.47
N LYS A 362 12.00 27.15 -3.10
CA LYS A 362 13.25 27.66 -3.65
C LYS A 362 14.09 26.52 -4.20
N THR A 363 14.31 26.51 -5.51
CA THR A 363 15.21 25.55 -6.16
C THR A 363 16.65 25.72 -5.63
N ILE A 364 17.34 24.61 -5.40
CA ILE A 364 18.69 24.59 -4.81
C ILE A 364 19.76 23.94 -5.69
N ASP A 365 19.38 23.29 -6.79
CA ASP A 365 20.32 22.73 -7.78
C ASP A 365 19.74 22.72 -9.21
N SER A 366 20.57 22.35 -10.18
CA SER A 366 20.21 22.25 -11.61
C SER A 366 19.31 21.05 -11.94
N TYR A 367 19.07 20.15 -10.97
CA TYR A 367 18.26 18.95 -11.15
C TYR A 367 16.86 19.12 -10.53
N GLY A 368 16.52 20.34 -10.10
CA GLY A 368 15.17 20.69 -9.65
C GLY A 368 14.90 20.39 -8.18
N ALA A 369 15.89 19.98 -7.38
CA ALA A 369 15.68 19.86 -5.94
C ALA A 369 15.36 21.23 -5.35
N PHE A 370 14.58 21.27 -4.27
CA PHE A 370 14.12 22.54 -3.71
C PHE A 370 13.98 22.51 -2.19
N ARG A 371 13.90 23.71 -1.62
CA ARG A 371 13.53 23.94 -0.22
C ARG A 371 12.11 24.45 -0.14
N LEU A 372 11.33 23.82 0.74
CA LEU A 372 10.17 24.46 1.34
C LEU A 372 10.66 25.26 2.54
N GLU A 373 10.66 26.60 2.46
CA GLU A 373 11.27 27.46 3.49
C GLU A 373 10.41 28.66 3.89
N GLY A 374 10.62 29.13 5.12
CA GLY A 374 10.09 30.39 5.61
C GLY A 374 10.90 31.60 5.14
N LYS A 375 10.34 32.80 5.32
CA LYS A 375 11.03 34.06 4.97
C LYS A 375 11.40 34.86 6.22
N ILE A 376 12.70 35.04 6.44
CA ILE A 376 13.26 35.91 7.48
C ILE A 376 14.04 37.04 6.82
N LYS A 377 13.77 38.28 7.24
CA LYS A 377 14.48 39.48 6.81
C LYS A 377 15.55 39.88 7.82
N ASN A 378 16.64 40.44 7.32
CA ASN A 378 17.64 41.10 8.16
C ASN A 378 16.98 42.25 8.93
N SER A 379 17.05 42.15 10.26
CA SER A 379 16.39 43.05 11.22
C SER A 379 17.04 42.86 12.59
N SER A 380 16.57 43.58 13.61
CA SER A 380 17.07 43.39 14.98
C SER A 380 16.88 41.95 15.47
N ALA A 381 17.72 41.48 16.39
CA ALA A 381 17.68 40.12 16.91
C ALA A 381 16.29 39.72 17.45
N GLN A 382 15.61 40.65 18.13
CA GLN A 382 14.23 40.46 18.59
C GLN A 382 13.25 40.23 17.42
N LYS A 383 13.33 41.06 16.36
CA LYS A 383 12.50 40.91 15.16
C LYS A 383 12.83 39.63 14.39
N GLN A 384 14.09 39.18 14.38
CA GLN A 384 14.48 37.90 13.77
C GLN A 384 13.91 36.72 14.55
N LYS A 385 13.93 36.77 15.88
CA LYS A 385 13.31 35.75 16.76
C LYS A 385 11.81 35.64 16.51
N GLU A 386 11.10 36.75 16.42
CA GLU A 386 9.66 36.78 16.11
C GLU A 386 9.36 36.23 14.71
N GLN A 387 10.19 36.55 13.71
CA GLN A 387 10.05 36.01 12.36
C GLN A 387 10.31 34.51 12.30
N LEU A 388 11.32 34.01 13.02
CA LEU A 388 11.62 32.59 13.13
C LEU A 388 10.44 31.83 13.74
N GLN A 389 9.92 32.30 14.87
CA GLN A 389 8.73 31.71 15.51
C GLN A 389 7.52 31.71 14.59
N ARG A 390 7.31 32.80 13.83
CA ARG A 390 6.24 32.88 12.83
C ARG A 390 6.40 31.81 11.74
N CYS A 391 7.60 31.63 11.21
CA CYS A 391 7.86 30.63 10.17
C CYS A 391 7.68 29.20 10.71
N GLN A 392 8.16 28.92 11.93
CA GLN A 392 7.94 27.62 12.60
C GLN A 392 6.45 27.35 12.82
N LYS A 393 5.68 28.35 13.25
CA LYS A 393 4.22 28.26 13.40
C LYS A 393 3.53 27.99 12.06
N GLU A 394 4.02 28.58 10.98
CA GLU A 394 3.47 28.35 9.64
C GLU A 394 3.73 26.91 9.15
N MET A 395 4.94 26.37 9.35
CA MET A 395 5.24 24.95 9.10
C MET A 395 4.30 24.03 9.90
N GLY A 396 4.07 24.35 11.17
CA GLY A 396 3.13 23.60 12.01
C GLY A 396 1.68 23.66 11.51
N ARG A 397 1.25 24.81 10.97
CA ARG A 397 -0.08 24.96 10.34
C ARG A 397 -0.19 24.19 9.04
N LEU A 398 0.86 24.17 8.22
CA LEU A 398 0.92 23.34 7.02
C LEU A 398 0.80 21.86 7.41
N ALA A 399 1.56 21.40 8.41
CA ALA A 399 1.44 20.04 8.91
C ALA A 399 0.00 19.71 9.39
N ALA A 400 -0.64 20.60 10.14
CA ALA A 400 -2.03 20.38 10.55
C ALA A 400 -3.00 20.26 9.36
N PHE A 401 -2.78 21.06 8.31
CA PHE A 401 -3.53 20.98 7.06
C PHE A 401 -3.30 19.66 6.32
N LEU A 402 -2.04 19.26 6.13
CA LEU A 402 -1.69 17.99 5.46
C LEU A 402 -2.29 16.80 6.21
N LYS A 403 -2.20 16.78 7.55
CA LYS A 403 -2.81 15.72 8.36
C LYS A 403 -4.33 15.62 8.17
N LYS A 404 -5.02 16.76 8.03
CA LYS A 404 -6.46 16.79 7.75
C LYS A 404 -6.79 16.22 6.37
N LYS A 405 -5.95 16.49 5.37
CA LYS A 405 -6.12 16.04 3.98
C LYS A 405 -5.69 14.59 3.75
N TYR A 406 -4.83 14.05 4.62
CA TYR A 406 -4.20 12.75 4.41
C TYR A 406 -5.18 11.58 4.17
N PRO A 407 -6.31 11.43 4.90
CA PRO A 407 -7.26 10.35 4.60
C PRO A 407 -7.83 10.43 3.19
N ALA A 408 -8.19 11.63 2.71
CA ALA A 408 -8.72 11.79 1.36
C ALA A 408 -7.67 11.46 0.29
N TYR A 409 -6.42 11.89 0.52
CA TYR A 409 -5.31 11.55 -0.36
C TYR A 409 -5.03 10.05 -0.39
N LEU A 410 -5.03 9.39 0.78
CA LEU A 410 -4.72 7.97 0.89
C LEU A 410 -5.73 7.07 0.16
N PHE A 411 -7.03 7.36 0.28
CA PHE A 411 -8.08 6.47 -0.25
C PHE A 411 -8.60 6.85 -1.63
N TYR A 412 -8.38 8.10 -2.06
CA TYR A 412 -8.97 8.62 -3.30
C TYR A 412 -7.94 9.30 -4.22
N HIS A 413 -6.67 9.36 -3.80
CA HIS A 413 -5.63 10.16 -4.46
C HIS A 413 -6.03 11.62 -4.72
N SER A 414 -7.02 12.11 -3.95
CA SER A 414 -7.56 13.46 -4.07
C SER A 414 -6.87 14.39 -3.08
N LEU A 415 -6.47 15.56 -3.59
CA LEU A 415 -6.02 16.67 -2.76
C LEU A 415 -7.16 17.66 -2.46
N GLU A 416 -8.30 17.49 -3.13
CA GLU A 416 -9.51 18.30 -3.01
C GLU A 416 -10.50 17.65 -2.03
N ASP A 417 -11.43 18.44 -1.49
CA ASP A 417 -12.41 17.97 -0.47
C ASP A 417 -13.57 17.15 -1.06
#